data_AF-A0A2D4PS81-F1
#
_entry.id   AF-A0A2D4PS81-F1
#
_cell.length_a   1.000
_cell.length_b   1.000
_cell.length_c   1.000
_cell.angle_alpha   90.00
_cell.angle_beta   90.00
_cell.angle_gamma   90.00
#
_symmetry.space_group_name_H-M   'P 1'
#
loop_
_entity.id
_entity.type
_entity.pdbx_description
1 polymer ?
#
loop_
_entity_poly.entity_id
_entity_poly.type
_entity_poly.pdbx_seq_one_letter_code
_entity_poly.pdbx_strand_id
1 'polypeptide(L)'
;RKICIRCFTGGTYPHRELHLSDLFKDKSDKCWKCHQTPGSYYHMWWTCSEAKKYWTKIHTWLEKMTKQHIDFKSELFLLGIIPETYNKELKYLIVNVLTAARIV
;
A
#
# COMPACT_ATOMS: atom_id res chain seq x y z
N ARG A 1 -7.39 -15.84 7.81
CA ARG A 1 -8.10 -15.19 6.68
C ARG A 1 -7.07 -14.92 5.59
N LYS A 2 -7.04 -15.69 4.50
CA LYS A 2 -6.06 -15.50 3.42
C LYS A 2 -6.59 -14.39 2.50
N ILE A 3 -6.13 -13.16 2.71
CA ILE A 3 -6.31 -12.10 1.73
C ILE A 3 -5.48 -12.49 0.50
N CYS A 4 -6.13 -12.70 -0.64
CA CYS A 4 -5.46 -13.09 -1.87
C CYS A 4 -4.63 -11.89 -2.38
N ILE A 5 -3.31 -12.08 -2.51
CA ILE A 5 -2.36 -11.08 -3.03
C ILE A 5 -2.84 -10.52 -4.39
N ARG A 6 -3.54 -11.34 -5.19
CA ARG A 6 -4.07 -10.96 -6.51
C ARG A 6 -5.24 -9.97 -6.49
N CYS A 7 -5.89 -9.73 -5.34
CA CYS A 7 -6.93 -8.70 -5.23
C CYS A 7 -6.34 -7.28 -5.07
N PHE A 8 -5.02 -7.15 -4.88
CA PHE A 8 -4.35 -5.87 -4.64
C PHE A 8 -3.63 -5.33 -5.86
N THR A 9 -3.24 -6.19 -6.79
CA THR A 9 -2.57 -5.77 -8.02
C THR A 9 -3.63 -5.40 -9.04
N GLY A 10 -3.81 -4.10 -9.32
CA GLY A 10 -4.68 -3.57 -10.38
C GLY A 10 -4.24 -3.96 -11.80
N GLY A 11 -4.03 -5.26 -12.03
CA GLY A 11 -3.72 -5.86 -13.32
C GLY A 11 -5.01 -6.24 -14.04
N THR A 12 -5.04 -5.95 -15.33
CA THR A 12 -6.12 -6.15 -16.29
C THR A 12 -6.52 -7.62 -16.45
N TYR A 13 -7.33 -8.15 -15.53
CA TYR A 13 -8.05 -9.43 -15.66
C TYR A 13 -9.42 -9.27 -14.99
N PRO A 14 -10.47 -10.03 -15.39
CA PRO A 14 -11.87 -9.73 -15.07
C PRO A 14 -12.24 -10.21 -13.66
N HIS A 15 -11.46 -9.83 -12.65
CA HIS A 15 -11.82 -10.01 -11.25
C HIS A 15 -12.30 -8.66 -10.70
N ARG A 16 -13.53 -8.66 -10.19
CA ARG A 16 -14.22 -7.50 -9.64
C ARG A 16 -13.34 -6.80 -8.59
N GLU A 17 -13.08 -5.51 -8.80
CA GLU A 17 -12.39 -4.67 -7.83
C GLU A 17 -13.23 -4.55 -6.56
N LEU A 18 -12.64 -4.84 -5.40
CA LEU A 18 -13.33 -4.79 -4.11
C LEU A 18 -13.46 -3.34 -3.65
N HIS A 19 -14.69 -2.83 -3.64
CA HIS A 19 -15.01 -1.52 -3.09
C HIS A 19 -15.28 -1.65 -1.59
N LEU A 20 -14.96 -0.60 -0.83
CA LEU A 20 -15.22 -0.65 0.60
C LEU A 20 -16.71 -0.80 0.94
N SER A 21 -17.59 -0.26 0.09
CA SER A 21 -19.05 -0.41 0.19
C SER A 21 -19.53 -1.86 0.03
N ASP A 22 -18.76 -2.71 -0.65
CA ASP A 22 -19.09 -4.15 -0.79
C ASP A 22 -18.82 -4.91 0.52
N LEU A 23 -17.90 -4.40 1.34
CA LEU A 23 -17.47 -5.03 2.60
C LEU A 23 -18.19 -4.44 3.82
N PHE A 24 -18.56 -3.16 3.76
CA PHE A 24 -19.20 -2.41 4.84
C PHE A 24 -20.35 -1.57 4.28
N LYS A 25 -21.59 -1.97 4.59
CA LYS A 25 -22.82 -1.38 4.02
C LYS A 25 -23.01 0.11 4.36
N ASP A 26 -22.33 0.56 5.41
CA ASP A 26 -22.46 1.86 6.06
C ASP A 26 -21.32 2.83 5.69
N LYS A 27 -20.43 2.43 4.75
CA LYS A 27 -19.35 3.30 4.28
C LYS A 27 -19.63 3.86 2.89
N SER A 28 -19.26 5.13 2.73
CA SER A 28 -19.26 5.81 1.43
C SER A 28 -18.53 4.96 0.39
N ASP A 29 -19.11 4.90 -0.79
CA ASP A 29 -18.51 4.27 -1.96
C ASP A 29 -17.30 5.06 -2.44
N LYS A 30 -17.11 6.32 -2.02
CA LYS A 30 -16.01 7.19 -2.44
C LYS A 30 -14.76 7.05 -1.59
N CYS A 31 -13.62 7.32 -2.21
CA CYS A 31 -12.33 7.42 -1.54
C CYS A 31 -12.34 8.51 -0.45
N TRP A 32 -12.11 8.12 0.80
CA TRP A 32 -12.01 9.01 1.96
C TRP A 32 -10.85 10.02 1.93
N LYS A 33 -9.90 9.88 1.00
CA LYS A 33 -8.78 10.85 0.85
C LYS A 33 -9.08 11.88 -0.24
N CYS A 34 -9.30 11.45 -1.48
CA CYS A 34 -9.50 12.37 -2.60
C CYS A 34 -10.96 12.73 -2.87
N HIS A 35 -11.93 11.99 -2.34
CA HIS A 35 -13.38 12.18 -2.52
C HIS A 35 -13.89 12.15 -3.98
N GLN A 36 -13.04 11.71 -4.93
CA GLN A 36 -13.31 11.80 -6.38
C GLN A 36 -13.73 10.48 -7.02
N THR A 37 -13.09 9.38 -6.66
CA THR A 37 -13.31 8.06 -7.26
C THR A 37 -13.96 7.11 -6.26
N PRO A 38 -14.67 6.07 -6.73
CA PRO A 38 -15.04 4.95 -5.88
C PRO A 38 -13.80 4.39 -5.16
N GLY A 39 -13.91 4.25 -3.86
CA GLY A 39 -12.86 3.80 -2.95
C GLY A 39 -12.70 2.30 -3.03
N SER A 40 -11.98 1.82 -4.04
CA SER A 40 -11.37 0.50 -3.94
C SER A 40 -10.26 0.54 -2.89
N TYR A 41 -10.00 -0.61 -2.27
CA TYR A 41 -8.88 -0.71 -1.33
C TYR A 41 -7.57 -0.25 -1.99
N TYR A 42 -7.29 -0.73 -3.20
CA TYR A 42 -6.06 -0.38 -3.90
C TYR A 42 -5.98 1.10 -4.23
N HIS A 43 -7.10 1.72 -4.62
CA HIS A 43 -7.14 3.16 -4.81
C HIS A 43 -6.86 3.91 -3.52
N MET A 44 -7.60 3.62 -2.46
CA MET A 44 -7.52 4.36 -1.20
C MET A 44 -6.16 4.31 -0.53
N TRP A 45 -5.41 3.22 -0.74
CA TRP A 45 -4.14 2.97 -0.06
C TRP A 45 -2.91 3.13 -0.96
N TRP A 46 -3.02 3.06 -2.29
CA TRP A 46 -1.87 3.17 -3.21
C TRP A 46 -2.05 4.20 -4.31
N THR A 47 -3.07 4.06 -5.17
CA THR A 47 -3.16 4.88 -6.40
C THR A 47 -3.78 6.25 -6.19
N CYS A 48 -4.48 6.48 -5.08
CA CYS A 48 -4.95 7.81 -4.68
C CYS A 48 -3.77 8.78 -4.58
N SER A 49 -3.91 9.98 -5.15
CA SER A 49 -2.88 11.01 -5.15
C SER A 49 -2.36 11.32 -3.74
N GLU A 50 -3.26 11.40 -2.76
CA GLU A 50 -2.92 11.71 -1.38
C GLU A 50 -2.21 10.53 -0.70
N ALA A 51 -2.63 9.30 -0.97
CA ALA A 51 -1.93 8.09 -0.49
C ALA A 51 -0.52 8.00 -1.11
N LYS A 52 -0.40 8.27 -2.41
CA LYS A 52 0.87 8.25 -3.12
C LYS A 52 1.84 9.28 -2.55
N LYS A 53 1.39 10.52 -2.30
CA LYS A 53 2.20 11.56 -1.62
C LYS A 53 2.73 11.09 -0.27
N TYR A 54 1.89 10.44 0.53
CA TYR A 54 2.28 9.89 1.83
C TYR A 54 3.37 8.82 1.68
N TRP A 55 3.14 7.82 0.82
CA TRP A 55 4.10 6.74 0.61
C TRP A 55 5.41 7.21 -0.01
N THR A 56 5.38 8.19 -0.91
CA THR A 56 6.59 8.79 -1.48
C THR A 56 7.46 9.44 -0.39
N LYS A 57 6.86 10.11 0.60
CA LYS A 57 7.62 10.69 1.73
C LYS A 57 8.31 9.59 2.55
N ILE A 58 7.61 8.51 2.85
CA ILE A 58 8.18 7.36 3.59
C ILE A 58 9.29 6.71 2.78
N HIS A 59 9.07 6.47 1.50
CA HIS A 59 10.06 5.89 0.60
C HIS A 59 11.34 6.73 0.54
N THR A 60 11.21 8.04 0.30
CA THR A 60 12.35 8.96 0.30
C THR A 60 13.08 8.97 1.65
N TRP A 61 12.34 8.92 2.77
CA TRP A 61 12.94 8.88 4.10
C TRP A 61 13.70 7.57 4.35
N LEU A 62 13.14 6.43 3.96
CA LEU A 62 13.79 5.12 4.05
C LEU A 62 15.08 5.09 3.24
N GLU A 63 15.08 5.52 1.98
CA GLU A 63 16.28 5.54 1.13
C GLU A 63 17.38 6.45 1.71
N LYS A 64 17.00 7.61 2.27
CA LYS A 64 17.96 8.52 2.93
C LYS A 64 18.60 7.89 4.16
N MET A 65 17.83 7.18 4.98
CA MET A 65 18.35 6.53 6.18
C MET A 65 19.26 5.34 5.86
N THR A 66 18.84 4.50 4.92
CA THR A 66 19.55 3.26 4.58
C THR A 66 20.70 3.51 3.61
N LYS A 67 20.69 4.65 2.91
CA LYS A 67 21.58 4.97 1.79
C LYS A 67 21.52 3.91 0.68
N GLN A 68 20.36 3.26 0.54
CA GLN A 68 20.11 2.20 -0.43
C GLN A 68 18.86 2.52 -1.24
N HIS A 69 18.88 2.16 -2.52
CA HIS A 69 17.70 2.25 -3.36
C HIS A 69 16.68 1.18 -2.92
N ILE A 70 15.44 1.61 -2.70
CA ILE A 70 14.34 0.73 -2.27
C ILE A 70 13.27 0.77 -3.35
N ASP A 71 12.76 -0.39 -3.76
CA ASP A 71 11.73 -0.45 -4.79
C ASP A 71 10.42 0.18 -4.31
N PHE A 72 9.92 1.20 -5.02
CA PHE A 72 8.64 1.83 -4.74
C PHE A 72 7.46 1.01 -5.30
N LYS A 73 7.21 -0.15 -4.68
CA LYS A 73 6.20 -1.13 -5.09
C LYS A 73 5.12 -1.33 -4.01
N SER A 74 3.88 -1.52 -4.45
CA SER A 74 2.74 -1.74 -3.53
C SER A 74 2.89 -3.03 -2.72
N GLU A 75 3.57 -4.03 -3.28
CA GLU A 75 3.88 -5.31 -2.67
C GLU A 75 4.76 -5.13 -1.44
N LEU A 76 5.73 -4.21 -1.52
CA LEU A 76 6.57 -3.85 -0.38
C LEU A 76 5.77 -2.99 0.61
N PHE A 77 5.23 -1.87 0.15
CA PHE A 77 4.68 -0.82 1.02
C PHE A 77 3.28 -1.13 1.58
N LEU A 78 2.41 -1.82 0.86
CA LEU A 78 1.10 -2.26 1.35
C LEU A 78 1.11 -3.67 1.91
N LEU A 79 1.77 -4.60 1.24
CA LEU A 79 1.72 -6.02 1.62
C LEU A 79 2.88 -6.47 2.52
N GLY A 80 3.96 -5.69 2.62
CA GLY A 80 5.12 -6.05 3.42
C GLY A 80 5.93 -7.21 2.83
N ILE A 81 5.80 -7.45 1.52
CA ILE A 81 6.58 -8.47 0.81
C ILE A 81 7.96 -7.89 0.55
N ILE A 82 8.94 -8.29 1.35
CA ILE A 82 10.30 -7.75 1.28
C ILE A 82 11.18 -8.66 0.41
N PRO A 83 11.96 -8.09 -0.53
CA PRO A 83 12.92 -8.86 -1.32
C PRO A 83 13.89 -9.68 -0.46
N GLU A 84 14.15 -10.91 -0.88
CA GLU A 84 15.10 -11.78 -0.18
C GLU A 84 16.54 -11.23 -0.24
N THR A 85 16.84 -10.42 -1.26
CA THR A 85 18.13 -9.75 -1.49
C THR A 85 18.50 -8.76 -0.38
N TYR A 86 17.55 -8.30 0.42
CA TYR A 86 17.82 -7.37 1.52
C TYR A 86 18.45 -8.09 2.72
N ASN A 87 19.43 -7.46 3.36
CA ASN A 87 20.04 -7.99 4.57
C ASN A 87 19.03 -7.98 5.75
N LYS A 88 19.35 -8.70 6.84
CA LYS A 88 18.43 -8.87 7.97
C LYS A 88 18.09 -7.55 8.67
N GLU A 89 19.06 -6.65 8.82
CA GLU A 89 18.88 -5.36 9.49
C GLU A 89 17.96 -4.44 8.69
N LEU A 90 18.17 -4.36 7.38
CA LEU A 90 17.32 -3.60 6.46
C LEU A 90 15.90 -4.15 6.44
N LYS A 91 15.74 -5.47 6.39
CA LYS A 91 14.44 -6.14 6.51
C LYS A 91 13.74 -5.71 7.80
N TYR A 92 14.42 -5.79 8.94
CA TYR A 92 13.86 -5.41 10.24
C TYR A 92 13.44 -3.94 10.27
N LEU A 93 14.29 -3.04 9.79
CA LEU A 93 13.98 -1.60 9.72
C LEU A 93 12.74 -1.35 8.85
N ILE A 94 12.71 -1.90 7.63
CA ILE A 94 11.59 -1.73 6.69
C ILE A 94 10.29 -2.27 7.30
N VAL A 95 10.30 -3.47 7.90
CA VAL A 95 9.09 -4.04 8.55
C VAL A 95 8.56 -3.10 9.62
N ASN A 96 9.41 -2.60 10.51
CA ASN A 96 8.98 -1.75 11.63
C ASN A 96 8.42 -0.41 11.15
N VAL A 97 9.11 0.23 10.20
CA VAL A 97 8.66 1.50 9.61
C VAL A 97 7.33 1.33 8.88
N LEU A 98 7.20 0.29 8.06
CA LEU A 98 5.96 0.03 7.32
C LEU A 98 4.81 -0.36 8.24
N THR A 99 5.07 -1.11 9.31
CA THR A 99 4.07 -1.44 10.33
C THR A 99 3.55 -0.17 10.99
N ALA A 100 4.44 0.73 11.41
CA ALA A 100 4.05 2.01 12.01
C ALA A 100 3.29 2.91 11.02
N ALA A 101 3.77 3.00 9.77
CA ALA A 101 3.14 3.80 8.72
C ALA A 101 1.69 3.37 8.41
N ARG A 102 1.36 2.08 8.52
CA ARG A 102 0.01 1.57 8.23
C ARG A 102 -1.02 1.83 9.32
N ILE A 103 -0.58 2.23 10.52
CA ILE A 103 -1.48 2.53 11.65
C ILE A 103 -2.11 3.92 11.51
N VAL A 104 -1.48 4.82 10.74
CA VAL A 104 -1.88 6.21 10.50
C VAL A 104 -2.92 6.30 9.38
#